data_AF-A0A091V7P6-F1
#
_entry.id   AF-A0A091V7P6-F1
#
_cell.length_a   1.000
_cell.length_b   1.000
_cell.length_c   1.000
_cell.angle_alpha   90.00
_cell.angle_beta   90.00
_cell.angle_gamma   90.00
#
_symmetry.space_group_name_H-M   'P 1'
#
loop_
_entity.id
_entity.type
_entity.pdbx_description
1 polymer ?
#
loop_
_entity_poly.entity_id
_entity_poly.type
_entity_poly.pdbx_seq_one_letter_code
_entity_poly.pdbx_strand_id
1 'polypeptide(L)'
;RDKGQVKSTVRTLNFRKANFQLYKELINRTPWETALRDKGAEQSWQIFKDIFHRVQELSIPSCKKSGKEGKRPAWLSHDLLVKLKGKKRMHRQWKQGQVSWEEYRDTVQLCRDRIRKAKARLELNLARDAKNNKKGFYRYVIQKRKVKESVPPLMSKTGKLVTTDEEKAEVLNNFFASVFTG
;
A
#
# COMPACT_ATOMS: atom_id res chain seq x y z
N ARG A 1 -12.16 -9.13 -19.01
CA ARG A 1 -11.10 -9.94 -18.37
C ARG A 1 -10.59 -9.20 -17.15
N ASP A 2 -11.00 -9.68 -15.98
CA ASP A 2 -10.72 -9.07 -14.68
C ASP A 2 -9.28 -9.43 -14.28
N LYS A 3 -8.35 -8.46 -14.35
CA LYS A 3 -6.99 -8.65 -13.82
C LYS A 3 -7.07 -8.47 -12.30
N GLY A 4 -7.49 -9.52 -11.61
CA GLY A 4 -7.42 -9.61 -10.16
C GLY A 4 -6.00 -9.33 -9.69
N GLN A 5 -5.80 -8.19 -9.05
CA GLN A 5 -4.56 -7.90 -8.33
C GLN A 5 -4.37 -8.99 -7.28
N VAL A 6 -3.42 -9.90 -7.52
CA VAL A 6 -2.98 -10.87 -6.51
C VAL A 6 -2.33 -10.08 -5.39
N LYS A 7 -3.12 -9.74 -4.37
CA LYS A 7 -2.60 -9.16 -3.13
C LYS A 7 -1.78 -10.26 -2.47
N SER A 8 -0.47 -10.06 -2.34
CA SER A 8 0.37 -10.95 -1.54
C SER A 8 -0.23 -11.03 -0.13
N THR A 9 -0.78 -12.20 0.21
CA THR A 9 -1.53 -12.38 1.46
C THR A 9 -0.54 -12.70 2.57
N VAL A 10 0.45 -11.82 2.78
CA VAL A 10 1.40 -11.97 3.87
C VAL A 10 0.64 -11.80 5.18
N ARG A 11 0.41 -12.90 5.88
CA ARG A 11 -0.14 -12.89 7.23
C ARG A 11 0.95 -12.45 8.20
N THR A 12 0.60 -11.69 9.22
CA THR A 12 1.55 -11.25 10.26
C THR A 12 0.85 -11.31 11.60
N LEU A 13 1.59 -11.64 12.65
CA LEU A 13 1.03 -11.76 14.00
C LEU A 13 0.61 -10.38 14.53
N ASN A 14 -0.58 -10.34 15.14
CA ASN A 14 -1.14 -9.12 15.69
C ASN A 14 -0.89 -9.04 17.20
N PHE A 15 0.28 -8.56 17.59
CA PHE A 15 0.68 -8.43 19.00
C PHE A 15 -0.23 -7.51 19.83
N ARG A 16 -0.99 -6.60 19.20
CA ARG A 16 -1.95 -5.75 19.92
C ARG A 16 -3.15 -6.53 20.46
N LYS A 17 -3.46 -7.69 19.88
CA LYS A 17 -4.55 -8.58 20.30
C LYS A 17 -4.02 -9.89 20.91
N ALA A 18 -2.75 -9.92 21.31
CA ALA A 18 -2.16 -11.10 21.92
C ALA A 18 -2.74 -11.37 23.30
N ASN A 19 -3.08 -12.63 23.59
CA ASN A 19 -3.40 -13.06 24.94
C ASN A 19 -2.13 -13.54 25.65
N PHE A 20 -1.43 -12.62 26.30
CA PHE A 20 -0.18 -12.93 26.99
C PHE A 20 -0.37 -13.83 28.22
N GLN A 21 -1.56 -13.84 28.83
CA GLN A 21 -1.85 -14.72 29.97
C GLN A 21 -1.91 -16.17 29.50
N LEU A 22 -2.65 -16.44 28.42
CA LEU A 22 -2.70 -17.76 27.79
C LEU A 22 -1.32 -18.21 27.30
N TYR A 23 -0.55 -17.28 26.71
CA TYR A 23 0.80 -17.57 26.27
C TYR A 23 1.70 -18.07 27.41
N LYS A 24 1.71 -17.33 28.54
CA LYS A 24 2.50 -17.71 29.73
C LYS A 24 2.04 -19.04 30.31
N GLU A 25 0.73 -19.26 30.37
CA GLU A 25 0.16 -20.49 30.88
C GLU A 25 0.57 -21.71 30.04
N LEU A 26 0.49 -21.62 28.71
CA LEU A 26 0.87 -22.70 27.79
C LEU A 26 2.37 -23.00 27.84
N ILE A 27 3.22 -21.98 27.93
CA ILE A 27 4.67 -22.16 28.10
C ILE A 27 4.99 -22.83 29.44
N ASN A 28 4.35 -22.42 30.53
CA ASN A 28 4.61 -22.96 31.87
C ASN A 28 4.09 -24.39 32.03
N ARG A 29 3.01 -24.76 31.32
CA ARG A 29 2.48 -26.13 31.31
C ARG A 29 3.30 -27.10 30.45
N THR A 30 4.24 -26.60 29.66
CA THR A 30 5.06 -27.46 28.80
C THR A 30 6.05 -28.27 29.65
N PRO A 31 6.10 -29.61 29.54
CA PRO A 31 7.00 -30.45 30.33
C PRO A 31 8.43 -30.42 29.78
N TRP A 32 9.12 -29.30 29.96
CA TRP A 32 10.47 -29.05 29.42
C TRP A 32 11.49 -30.12 29.82
N GLU A 33 11.44 -30.57 31.08
CA GLU A 33 12.32 -31.63 31.61
C GLU A 33 12.20 -32.97 30.88
N THR A 34 11.03 -33.26 30.32
CA THR A 34 10.82 -34.48 29.53
C THR A 34 11.10 -34.24 28.06
N ALA A 35 10.69 -33.08 27.55
CA ALA A 35 10.87 -32.71 26.14
C ALA A 35 12.34 -32.55 25.74
N LEU A 36 13.19 -32.14 26.69
CA LEU A 36 14.61 -31.87 26.45
C LEU A 36 15.54 -32.99 26.97
N ARG A 37 14.98 -34.02 27.61
CA ARG A 37 15.75 -35.14 28.16
C ARG A 37 16.47 -35.90 27.05
N ASP A 38 17.75 -36.21 27.28
CA ASP A 38 18.62 -36.97 26.37
C ASP A 38 18.75 -36.34 24.96
N LYS A 39 18.51 -35.03 24.83
CA LYS A 39 18.67 -34.28 23.57
C LYS A 39 19.96 -33.46 23.59
N GLY A 40 20.66 -33.48 22.46
CA GLY A 40 21.78 -32.57 22.22
C GLY A 40 21.32 -31.11 22.09
N ALA A 41 22.23 -30.16 22.28
CA ALA A 41 21.91 -28.73 22.30
C ALA A 41 21.11 -28.25 21.08
N GLU A 42 21.49 -28.67 19.87
CA GLU A 42 20.79 -28.29 18.64
C GLU A 42 19.36 -28.87 18.59
N GLN A 43 19.19 -30.14 18.97
CA GLN A 43 17.88 -30.78 18.99
C GLN A 43 16.95 -30.12 20.03
N SER A 44 17.48 -29.84 21.22
CA SER A 44 16.79 -29.10 22.27
C SER A 44 16.34 -27.71 21.79
N TRP A 45 17.18 -27.01 21.04
CA TRP A 45 16.84 -25.70 20.47
C TRP A 45 15.71 -25.76 19.43
N GLN A 46 15.72 -26.77 18.55
CA GLN A 46 14.64 -26.96 17.58
C GLN A 46 13.31 -27.27 18.27
N ILE A 47 13.32 -28.17 19.26
CA ILE A 47 12.13 -28.51 20.06
C ILE A 47 11.57 -27.27 20.77
N PHE A 48 12.45 -26.46 21.37
CA PHE A 48 12.05 -25.20 21.99
C PHE A 48 11.39 -24.24 20.99
N LYS A 49 12.01 -24.01 19.83
CA LYS A 49 11.46 -23.12 18.80
C LYS A 49 10.10 -23.61 18.30
N ASP A 50 9.94 -24.91 18.06
CA ASP A 50 8.68 -25.46 17.56
C ASP A 50 7.55 -25.27 18.57
N ILE A 51 7.81 -25.54 19.85
CA ILE A 51 6.83 -25.33 20.91
C ILE A 51 6.51 -23.84 21.05
N PHE A 52 7.54 -22.99 21.07
CA PHE A 52 7.39 -21.53 21.17
C PHE A 52 6.51 -20.98 20.04
N HIS A 53 6.78 -21.38 18.79
CA HIS A 53 6.02 -20.95 17.63
C HIS A 53 4.57 -21.46 17.67
N ARG A 54 4.33 -22.70 18.11
CA ARG A 54 2.97 -23.23 18.30
C ARG A 54 2.19 -22.44 19.35
N VAL A 55 2.79 -22.17 20.50
CA VAL A 55 2.14 -21.39 21.56
C VAL A 55 1.89 -19.95 21.10
N GLN A 56 2.81 -19.39 20.31
CA GLN A 56 2.67 -18.08 19.68
C GLN A 56 1.49 -18.03 18.69
N GLU A 57 1.29 -19.06 17.87
CA GLU A 57 0.16 -19.16 16.95
C GLU A 57 -1.19 -19.28 17.67
N LEU A 58 -1.24 -20.04 18.77
CA LEU A 58 -2.46 -20.19 19.58
C LEU A 58 -2.82 -18.92 20.36
N SER A 59 -1.81 -18.18 20.81
CA SER A 59 -2.02 -17.03 21.71
C SER A 59 -2.09 -15.69 20.97
N ILE A 60 -1.55 -15.61 19.75
CA ILE A 60 -1.47 -14.37 18.98
C ILE A 60 -2.19 -14.54 17.65
N PRO A 61 -3.37 -13.91 17.47
CA PRO A 61 -4.10 -14.04 16.22
C PRO A 61 -3.31 -13.43 15.06
N SER A 62 -3.31 -14.12 13.92
CA SER A 62 -2.73 -13.58 12.68
C SER A 62 -3.69 -12.55 12.07
N CYS A 63 -3.14 -11.45 11.56
CA CYS A 63 -3.88 -10.50 10.74
C CYS A 63 -3.32 -10.46 9.32
N LYS A 64 -4.21 -10.18 8.37
CA LYS A 64 -3.77 -9.81 7.03
C LYS A 64 -3.02 -8.49 7.17
N LYS A 65 -1.80 -8.40 6.65
CA LYS A 65 -1.21 -7.08 6.40
C LYS A 65 -2.15 -6.37 5.43
N SER A 66 -2.92 -5.41 5.92
CA SER A 66 -3.65 -4.48 5.06
C SER A 66 -2.57 -3.79 4.23
N GLY A 67 -2.44 -4.17 2.96
CA GLY A 67 -1.45 -3.60 2.07
C GLY A 67 -1.56 -2.10 2.14
N LYS A 68 -0.51 -1.45 2.67
CA LYS A 68 -0.42 -0.03 3.09
C LYS A 68 -1.69 0.70 2.69
N GLU A 69 -2.71 0.63 3.55
CA GLU A 69 -3.98 1.29 3.31
C GLU A 69 -3.64 2.72 2.93
N GLY A 70 -3.98 3.10 1.68
CA GLY A 70 -3.38 4.24 1.02
C GLY A 70 -3.52 5.44 1.93
N LYS A 71 -2.41 5.83 2.60
CA LYS A 71 -2.48 6.82 3.66
C LYS A 71 -3.13 8.04 3.06
N ARG A 72 -4.24 8.45 3.66
CA ARG A 72 -4.99 9.62 3.28
C ARG A 72 -4.00 10.78 3.05
N PRO A 73 -3.98 11.40 1.85
CA PRO A 73 -3.06 12.50 1.60
C PRO A 73 -3.23 13.60 2.64
N ALA A 74 -2.13 14.22 3.08
CA ALA A 74 -2.16 15.21 4.16
C ALA A 74 -3.02 16.44 3.83
N TRP A 75 -3.23 16.76 2.55
CA TRP A 75 -4.09 17.87 2.11
C TRP A 75 -5.59 17.51 2.11
N LEU A 76 -5.96 16.23 2.24
CA LEU A 76 -7.35 15.80 2.08
C LEU A 76 -8.08 15.85 3.43
N SER A 77 -8.86 16.90 3.70
CA SER A 77 -9.70 17.00 4.93
C SER A 77 -10.99 16.18 4.84
N HIS A 78 -11.61 15.83 5.99
CA HIS A 78 -12.86 15.03 6.03
C HIS A 78 -13.95 15.66 5.18
N ASP A 79 -14.18 16.97 5.34
CA ASP A 79 -15.10 17.76 4.53
C ASP A 79 -14.82 17.64 3.01
N LEU A 80 -13.55 17.77 2.59
CA LEU A 80 -13.19 17.65 1.18
C LEU A 80 -13.45 16.25 0.62
N LEU A 81 -13.27 15.21 1.45
CA LEU A 81 -13.59 13.83 1.09
C LEU A 81 -15.10 13.64 0.89
N VAL A 82 -15.93 14.22 1.75
CA VAL A 82 -17.40 14.18 1.60
C VAL A 82 -17.81 14.84 0.28
N LYS A 83 -17.23 16.01 -0.03
CA LYS A 83 -17.47 16.72 -1.30
C LYS A 83 -17.05 15.91 -2.53
N LEU A 84 -15.90 15.24 -2.47
CA LEU A 84 -15.45 14.34 -3.53
C LEU A 84 -16.41 13.15 -3.74
N LYS A 85 -16.96 12.57 -2.66
CA LYS A 85 -17.99 11.53 -2.75
C LYS A 85 -19.29 12.08 -3.35
N GLY A 86 -19.70 13.29 -2.96
CA GLY A 86 -20.84 14.00 -3.52
C GLY A 86 -20.69 14.20 -5.02
N LYS A 87 -19.57 14.75 -5.48
CA LYS A 87 -19.23 14.89 -6.91
C LYS A 87 -19.33 13.55 -7.66
N LYS A 88 -18.86 12.45 -7.07
CA LYS A 88 -18.93 11.11 -7.69
C LYS A 88 -20.37 10.62 -7.80
N ARG A 89 -21.23 10.91 -6.82
CA ARG A 89 -22.68 10.61 -6.91
C ARG A 89 -23.34 11.45 -8.01
N MET A 90 -23.04 12.73 -8.05
CA MET A 90 -23.58 13.65 -9.05
C MET A 90 -23.18 13.29 -10.48
N HIS A 91 -21.96 12.80 -10.69
CA HIS A 91 -21.56 12.24 -11.98
C HIS A 91 -22.48 11.09 -12.41
N ARG A 92 -22.87 10.19 -11.49
CA ARG A 92 -23.80 9.08 -11.79
C ARG A 92 -25.18 9.60 -12.16
N GLN A 93 -25.69 10.58 -11.40
CA GLN A 93 -26.99 11.21 -11.65
C GLN A 93 -27.02 11.94 -13.00
N TRP A 94 -25.96 12.69 -13.34
CA TRP A 94 -25.80 13.32 -14.66
C TRP A 94 -25.78 12.27 -15.78
N LYS A 95 -25.05 11.15 -15.60
CA LYS A 95 -25.05 10.04 -16.56
C LYS A 95 -26.41 9.36 -16.73
N GLN A 96 -27.31 9.52 -15.76
CA GLN A 96 -28.68 9.01 -15.76
C GLN A 96 -29.70 10.07 -16.20
N GLY A 97 -29.26 11.29 -16.58
CA GLY A 97 -30.15 12.38 -17.01
C GLY A 97 -30.91 13.07 -15.88
N GLN A 98 -30.60 12.79 -14.61
CA GLN A 98 -31.31 13.35 -13.46
C GLN A 98 -30.82 14.75 -13.05
N VAL A 99 -29.66 15.16 -13.55
CA VAL A 99 -28.95 16.39 -13.17
C VAL A 99 -28.49 17.09 -14.44
N SER A 100 -28.63 18.41 -14.50
CA SER A 100 -28.21 19.17 -15.67
C SER A 100 -26.68 19.14 -15.81
N TRP A 101 -26.19 19.34 -17.04
CA TRP A 101 -24.75 19.43 -17.27
C TRP A 101 -24.13 20.62 -16.52
N GLU A 102 -24.84 21.73 -16.38
CA GLU A 102 -24.39 22.96 -15.72
C GLU A 102 -24.15 22.74 -14.23
N GLU A 103 -25.11 22.15 -13.53
CA GLU A 103 -24.98 21.82 -12.10
C GLU A 103 -23.78 20.88 -11.87
N TYR A 104 -23.63 19.85 -12.71
CA TYR A 104 -22.48 18.95 -12.66
C TYR A 104 -21.16 19.69 -12.91
N ARG A 105 -21.09 20.56 -13.92
CA ARG A 105 -19.90 21.34 -14.26
C ARG A 105 -19.47 22.23 -13.09
N ASP A 106 -20.42 22.93 -12.48
CA ASP A 106 -20.14 23.87 -11.39
C ASP A 106 -19.65 23.15 -10.14
N THR A 107 -20.24 22.01 -9.79
CA THR A 107 -19.74 21.19 -8.67
C THR A 107 -18.38 20.57 -8.94
N VAL A 108 -18.09 20.18 -10.18
CA VAL A 108 -16.77 19.72 -10.61
C VAL A 108 -15.74 20.83 -10.42
N GLN A 109 -16.05 22.05 -10.85
CA GLN A 109 -15.16 23.21 -10.77
C GLN A 109 -14.89 23.60 -9.31
N LEU A 110 -15.94 23.72 -8.50
CA LEU A 110 -15.81 24.00 -7.07
C LEU A 110 -14.96 22.96 -6.34
N CYS A 111 -15.13 21.68 -6.67
CA CYS A 111 -14.31 20.61 -6.11
C CYS A 111 -12.83 20.75 -6.52
N ARG A 112 -12.56 21.05 -7.80
CA ARG A 112 -11.19 21.27 -8.30
C ARG A 112 -10.52 22.43 -7.56
N ASP A 113 -11.23 23.54 -7.40
CA ASP A 113 -10.70 24.73 -6.72
C ASP A 113 -10.41 24.47 -5.25
N ARG A 114 -11.31 23.75 -4.55
CA ARG A 114 -11.09 23.34 -3.17
C ARG A 114 -9.87 22.42 -3.01
N ILE A 115 -9.67 21.47 -3.93
CA ILE A 115 -8.47 20.62 -3.94
C ILE A 115 -7.20 21.45 -4.16
N ARG A 116 -7.24 22.40 -5.11
CA ARG A 116 -6.10 23.28 -5.40
C ARG A 116 -5.74 24.11 -4.16
N LYS A 117 -6.72 24.75 -3.53
CA LYS A 117 -6.54 25.53 -2.29
C LYS A 117 -6.01 24.67 -1.15
N ALA A 118 -6.53 23.46 -0.96
CA ALA A 118 -6.07 22.55 0.10
C ALA A 118 -4.62 22.11 -0.09
N LYS A 119 -4.21 21.79 -1.32
CA LYS A 119 -2.81 21.45 -1.65
C LYS A 119 -1.88 22.64 -1.43
N ALA A 120 -2.25 23.82 -1.93
CA ALA A 120 -1.47 25.05 -1.75
C ALA A 120 -1.32 25.40 -0.26
N ARG A 121 -2.38 25.22 0.54
CA ARG A 121 -2.32 25.44 2.00
C ARG A 121 -1.36 24.47 2.69
N LEU A 122 -1.38 23.20 2.31
CA LEU A 122 -0.42 22.21 2.83
C LEU A 122 1.03 22.62 2.50
N GLU A 123 1.30 22.96 1.25
CA GLU A 123 2.63 23.36 0.77
C GLU A 123 3.14 24.62 1.48
N LEU A 124 2.27 25.62 1.63
CA LEU A 124 2.56 26.85 2.36
C LEU A 124 2.85 26.58 3.84
N ASN A 125 2.09 25.70 4.50
CA ASN A 125 2.36 25.32 5.89
C ASN A 125 3.70 24.57 6.02
N LEU A 126 4.02 23.68 5.08
CA LEU A 126 5.30 22.96 5.06
C LEU A 126 6.48 23.90 4.84
N ALA A 127 6.33 24.91 3.97
CA ALA A 127 7.36 25.91 3.72
C ALA A 127 7.59 26.80 4.95
N ARG A 128 6.51 27.26 5.60
CA ARG A 128 6.59 28.06 6.85
C ARG A 128 7.28 27.30 7.98
N ASP A 129 6.96 26.03 8.13
CA ASP A 129 7.51 25.18 9.20
C ASP A 129 8.82 24.47 8.80
N ALA A 130 9.42 24.82 7.65
CA ALA A 130 10.61 24.13 7.16
C ALA A 130 11.80 24.23 8.12
N LYS A 131 11.90 25.33 8.89
CA LYS A 131 12.97 25.54 9.89
C LYS A 131 12.84 24.59 11.08
N ASN A 132 11.63 24.43 11.63
CA ASN A 132 11.39 23.59 12.81
C ASN A 132 11.20 22.11 12.43
N ASN A 133 10.63 21.85 11.25
CA ASN A 133 10.29 20.51 10.76
C ASN A 133 10.91 20.21 9.39
N LYS A 134 12.24 20.28 9.33
CA LYS A 134 13.03 19.94 8.13
C LYS A 134 12.66 18.55 7.57
N LYS A 135 12.47 17.56 8.45
CA LYS A 135 12.11 16.18 8.07
C LYS A 135 10.77 16.12 7.34
N GLY A 136 9.76 16.87 7.76
CA GLY A 136 8.45 16.93 7.12
C GLY A 136 8.52 17.51 5.71
N PHE A 137 9.24 18.63 5.56
CA PHE A 137 9.45 19.29 4.27
C PHE A 137 10.18 18.40 3.25
N TYR A 138 11.36 17.87 3.61
CA TYR A 138 12.12 17.01 2.70
C TYR A 138 11.38 15.71 2.36
N ARG A 139 10.61 15.14 3.29
CA ARG A 139 9.75 13.98 3.01
C ARG A 139 8.70 14.30 1.95
N TYR A 140 8.07 15.47 2.01
CA TYR A 140 7.11 15.92 1.00
C TYR A 140 7.78 16.11 -0.38
N VAL A 141 8.93 16.78 -0.41
CA VAL A 141 9.72 16.98 -1.64
C VAL A 141 10.11 15.64 -2.27
N ILE A 142 10.67 14.72 -1.49
CA ILE A 142 11.04 13.39 -1.96
C ILE A 142 9.81 12.64 -2.47
N GLN A 143 8.68 12.70 -1.77
CA GLN A 143 7.43 12.08 -2.21
C GLN A 143 6.95 12.64 -3.57
N LYS A 144 7.14 13.93 -3.83
CA LYS A 144 6.79 14.57 -5.11
C LYS A 144 7.79 14.30 -6.22
N ARG A 145 9.07 14.15 -5.88
CA ARG A 145 10.15 13.76 -6.79
C ARG A 145 10.11 12.29 -7.18
N LYS A 146 9.35 11.44 -6.47
CA LYS A 146 9.07 10.08 -6.93
C LYS A 146 8.33 10.16 -8.27
N VAL A 147 9.08 10.04 -9.36
CA VAL A 147 8.55 9.76 -10.68
C VAL A 147 7.71 8.50 -10.56
N LYS A 148 6.46 8.60 -11.03
CA LYS A 148 5.59 7.44 -11.13
C LYS A 148 5.99 6.73 -12.42
N GLU A 149 6.46 5.49 -12.23
CA GLU A 149 6.59 4.40 -13.20
C GLU A 149 7.87 4.34 -14.06
N SER A 150 8.62 3.25 -13.83
CA SER A 150 9.35 2.54 -14.89
C SER A 150 8.32 2.05 -15.92
N VAL A 151 8.76 1.91 -17.16
CA VAL A 151 7.93 1.46 -18.29
C VAL A 151 7.12 0.23 -17.86
N PRO A 152 5.77 0.25 -18.02
CA PRO A 152 4.94 -0.91 -17.73
C PRO A 152 5.43 -2.14 -18.49
N PRO A 153 5.16 -3.36 -18.01
CA PRO A 153 5.52 -4.56 -18.74
C PRO A 153 5.03 -4.52 -20.19
N LEU A 154 5.93 -4.77 -21.14
CA LEU A 154 5.66 -4.72 -22.56
C LEU A 154 5.42 -6.13 -23.10
N MET A 155 4.78 -6.24 -24.26
CA MET A 155 4.70 -7.50 -25.00
C MET A 155 5.78 -7.48 -26.08
N SER A 156 6.63 -8.51 -26.10
CA SER A 156 7.57 -8.71 -27.19
C SER A 156 6.83 -9.09 -28.49
N LYS A 157 7.50 -8.99 -29.62
CA LYS A 157 7.00 -9.51 -30.92
C LYS A 157 6.70 -11.02 -30.86
N THR A 158 7.38 -11.75 -29.97
CA THR A 158 7.16 -13.19 -29.70
C THR A 158 5.99 -13.48 -28.76
N GLY A 159 5.25 -12.46 -28.30
CA GLY A 159 4.10 -12.62 -27.42
C GLY A 159 4.44 -12.89 -25.95
N LYS A 160 5.70 -12.74 -25.54
CA LYS A 160 6.15 -12.89 -24.14
C LYS A 160 5.93 -11.57 -23.39
N LEU A 161 5.46 -11.66 -22.15
CA LEU A 161 5.39 -10.51 -21.24
C LEU A 161 6.78 -10.19 -20.70
N VAL A 162 7.24 -8.97 -20.99
CA VAL A 162 8.56 -8.46 -20.63
C VAL A 162 8.45 -7.56 -19.41
N THR A 163 9.14 -7.90 -18.32
CA THR A 163 9.04 -7.19 -17.04
C THR A 163 10.33 -6.51 -16.59
N THR A 164 11.50 -6.95 -17.07
CA THR A 164 12.81 -6.35 -16.77
C THR A 164 13.04 -5.10 -17.61
N ASP A 165 13.87 -4.17 -17.11
CA ASP A 165 14.03 -2.87 -17.79
C ASP A 165 14.94 -2.98 -19.02
N GLU A 166 15.90 -3.91 -19.04
CA GLU A 166 16.77 -4.19 -20.19
C GLU A 166 15.97 -4.75 -21.37
N GLU A 167 15.16 -5.79 -21.14
CA GLU A 167 14.32 -6.39 -22.18
C GLU A 167 13.30 -5.38 -22.73
N LYS A 168 12.76 -4.47 -21.88
CA LYS A 168 11.86 -3.39 -22.34
C LYS A 168 12.59 -2.43 -23.27
N ALA A 169 13.84 -2.05 -22.94
CA ALA A 169 14.64 -1.16 -23.77
C ALA A 169 14.92 -1.78 -25.14
N GLU A 170 15.23 -3.07 -25.21
CA GLU A 170 15.44 -3.78 -26.47
C GLU A 170 14.17 -3.85 -27.34
N VAL A 171 13.02 -4.17 -26.74
CA VAL A 171 11.74 -4.20 -27.48
C VAL A 171 11.42 -2.83 -28.07
N LEU A 172 11.62 -1.76 -27.30
CA LEU A 172 11.41 -0.39 -27.78
C LEU A 172 12.42 -0.01 -28.87
N ASN A 173 13.70 -0.32 -28.69
CA ASN A 173 14.75 -0.05 -29.68
C ASN A 173 14.46 -0.76 -31.02
N ASN A 174 14.10 -2.04 -30.98
CA ASN A 174 13.73 -2.82 -32.15
C ASN A 174 12.46 -2.29 -32.85
N PHE A 175 11.52 -1.73 -32.09
CA PHE A 175 10.36 -1.06 -32.67
C PHE A 175 10.80 0.22 -33.38
N PHE A 176 11.51 1.11 -32.70
CA PHE A 176 11.98 2.37 -33.28
C PHE A 176 12.84 2.16 -34.53
N ALA A 177 13.79 1.23 -34.50
CA ALA A 177 14.61 0.88 -35.65
C ALA A 177 13.77 0.46 -36.87
N SER A 178 12.65 -0.26 -36.66
CA SER A 178 11.76 -0.68 -37.74
C SER A 178 10.89 0.43 -38.34
N VAL A 179 10.69 1.55 -37.62
CA VAL A 179 9.91 2.70 -38.14
C VAL A 179 10.80 3.73 -38.82
N PHE A 180 12.08 3.78 -38.48
CA PHE A 180 13.06 4.74 -39.01
C PHE A 180 13.98 4.17 -40.10
N THR A 181 13.82 2.90 -40.48
CA THR A 181 14.46 2.31 -41.66
C THR A 181 13.55 2.46 -42.87
N GLY A 182 13.54 3.68 -43.41
CA GLY A 182 13.13 3.98 -44.79
C GLY A 182 14.37 4.31 -45.61
#